data_AF-A0A1F9UXM0-F1
#
_entry.id   AF-A0A1F9UXM0-F1
#
_cell.length_a   1.000
_cell.length_b   1.000
_cell.length_c   1.000
_cell.angle_alpha   90.00
_cell.angle_beta   90.00
_cell.angle_gamma   90.00
#
_symmetry.space_group_name_H-M   'P 1'
#
loop_
_entity.id
_entity.type
_entity.pdbx_description
1 polymer ?
#
loop_
_entity_poly.entity_id
_entity_poly.type
_entity_poly.pdbx_seq_one_letter_code
_entity_poly.pdbx_strand_id
1 'polypeptide(L)'
;MMRKIEWLMLSALLLAAAVFTADWAVKSAIHSSKDVTVPDVTGRPFLEALEVLSRQNLAVKKEGAEFNDAVPAGTVLRQLPDAGLTVREGKVVRLTLSQGGENALVPDLTGLDLRTAEIQLRQNLLALGEIQPRPSLKQPKNAVMAQKPEPNKVVGKNTLVHVEVSQGPPEDGRMLMPDFAGKPWSEVLAWSRQTGIEASRSEDPSSFGEDTVLEQSVPPDDDIDPSLKIAFTVAVKRMEESSPREQAAEGRTIRFEVPQGGSAKLYSFVLVDDSGTREIWRGNPAPGAKLDIPLPKVAGSRAKVRIFVNGILTGERDAR
;
A
#
# COMPACT_ATOMS: atom_id res chain seq x y z
N MET A 1 41.56 91.29 16.21
CA MET A 1 40.78 90.28 16.95
C MET A 1 39.38 90.10 16.37
N MET A 2 38.69 91.19 16.00
CA MET A 2 37.33 91.19 15.41
C MET A 2 37.13 90.26 14.20
N ARG A 3 38.02 90.30 13.19
CA ARG A 3 37.90 89.44 11.98
C ARG A 3 37.87 87.94 12.27
N LYS A 4 38.59 87.42 13.27
CA LYS A 4 38.60 85.97 13.58
C LYS A 4 37.26 85.50 14.18
N ILE A 5 36.60 86.36 14.95
CA ILE A 5 35.28 86.09 15.55
C ILE A 5 34.21 86.11 14.45
N GLU A 6 34.30 87.03 13.49
CA GLU A 6 33.43 87.07 12.30
C GLU A 6 33.53 85.78 11.48
N TRP A 7 34.75 85.28 11.23
CA TRP A 7 34.95 84.01 10.52
C TRP A 7 34.44 82.78 11.28
N LEU A 8 34.53 82.76 12.63
CA LEU A 8 33.98 81.69 13.46
C LEU A 8 32.44 81.73 13.51
N MET A 9 31.84 82.91 13.53
CA MET A 9 30.38 83.07 13.45
C MET A 9 29.86 82.67 12.07
N LEU A 10 30.57 83.03 11.00
CA LEU A 10 30.23 82.65 9.64
C LEU A 10 30.33 81.13 9.43
N SER A 11 31.38 80.49 9.94
CA SER A 11 31.53 79.03 9.84
C SER A 11 30.47 78.29 10.65
N ALA A 12 30.15 78.76 11.85
CA ALA A 12 29.05 78.21 12.66
C ALA A 12 27.69 78.36 11.96
N LEU A 13 27.42 79.50 11.33
CA LEU A 13 26.20 79.74 10.57
C LEU A 13 26.09 78.83 9.34
N LEU A 14 27.18 78.66 8.59
CA LEU A 14 27.22 77.75 7.44
C LEU A 14 27.02 76.29 7.85
N LEU A 15 27.60 75.88 8.98
CA LEU A 15 27.45 74.52 9.50
C LEU A 15 26.01 74.29 9.98
N ALA A 16 25.40 75.27 10.66
CA ALA A 16 23.99 75.23 11.03
C ALA A 16 23.07 75.17 9.80
N ALA A 17 23.36 75.96 8.76
CA ALA A 17 22.61 75.95 7.51
C ALA A 17 22.76 74.61 6.75
N ALA A 18 23.95 74.02 6.74
CA ALA A 18 24.20 72.71 6.13
C ALA A 18 23.43 71.60 6.87
N VAL A 19 23.43 71.61 8.20
CA VAL A 19 22.64 70.66 9.00
C VAL A 19 21.14 70.86 8.78
N PHE A 20 20.66 72.11 8.74
CA PHE A 20 19.27 72.43 8.50
C PHE A 20 18.80 71.99 7.11
N THR A 21 19.59 72.27 6.07
CA THR A 21 19.29 71.88 4.69
C THR A 21 19.35 70.37 4.49
N ALA A 22 20.28 69.67 5.14
CA ALA A 22 20.33 68.21 5.15
C ALA A 22 19.09 67.60 5.84
N ASP A 23 18.71 68.10 7.03
CA ASP A 23 17.51 67.65 7.75
C ASP A 23 16.24 67.95 6.95
N TRP A 24 16.14 69.14 6.35
CA TRP A 24 15.02 69.52 5.48
C TRP A 24 14.96 68.67 4.21
N ALA A 25 16.09 68.39 3.56
CA ALA A 25 16.15 67.57 2.36
C ALA A 25 15.76 66.11 2.64
N VAL A 26 16.25 65.52 3.73
CA VAL A 26 15.87 64.16 4.17
C VAL A 26 14.38 64.11 4.51
N LYS A 27 13.87 65.08 5.29
CA LYS A 27 12.44 65.15 5.61
C LYS A 27 11.58 65.35 4.38
N SER A 28 11.99 66.21 3.44
CA SER A 28 11.28 66.49 2.19
C SER A 28 11.22 65.25 1.29
N ALA A 29 12.33 64.51 1.14
CA ALA A 29 12.38 63.27 0.37
C ALA A 29 11.46 62.17 0.94
N ILE A 30 11.31 62.11 2.28
CA ILE A 30 10.41 61.17 2.95
C ILE A 30 8.93 61.61 2.86
N HIS A 31 8.66 62.92 2.72
CA HIS A 31 7.30 63.49 2.67
C HIS A 31 6.73 63.70 1.26
N SER A 32 7.49 63.38 0.19
CA SER A 32 7.10 63.63 -1.21
C SER A 32 6.41 62.44 -1.92
N SER A 33 6.03 61.39 -1.21
CA SER A 33 5.32 60.25 -1.83
C SER A 33 3.88 60.60 -2.14
N LYS A 34 3.39 60.16 -3.31
CA LYS A 34 2.00 60.39 -3.72
C LYS A 34 1.05 59.59 -2.83
N ASP A 35 -0.18 60.06 -2.73
CA ASP A 35 -1.26 59.32 -2.09
C ASP A 35 -1.92 58.36 -3.09
N VAL A 36 -2.21 57.15 -2.64
CA VAL A 36 -2.81 56.08 -3.42
C VAL A 36 -3.92 55.40 -2.61
N THR A 37 -4.99 55.02 -3.28
CA THR A 37 -6.10 54.28 -2.66
C THR A 37 -5.76 52.80 -2.56
N VAL A 38 -5.93 52.22 -1.37
CA VAL A 38 -5.70 50.79 -1.14
C VAL A 38 -6.80 49.97 -1.85
N PRO A 39 -6.44 49.09 -2.81
CA PRO A 39 -7.41 48.22 -3.47
C PRO A 39 -7.90 47.09 -2.54
N ASP A 40 -9.07 46.53 -2.84
CA ASP A 40 -9.57 45.33 -2.16
C ASP A 40 -8.96 44.06 -2.77
N VAL A 41 -8.23 43.33 -1.95
CA VAL A 41 -7.63 42.04 -2.29
C VAL A 41 -8.20 40.91 -1.44
N THR A 42 -9.22 41.17 -0.62
CA THR A 42 -9.92 40.15 0.16
C THR A 42 -10.55 39.09 -0.76
N GLY A 43 -10.41 37.82 -0.42
CA GLY A 43 -10.91 36.71 -1.25
C GLY A 43 -10.06 36.40 -2.49
N ARG A 44 -9.00 37.16 -2.78
CA ARG A 44 -8.07 36.85 -3.87
C ARG A 44 -6.95 35.91 -3.41
N PRO A 45 -6.40 35.06 -4.29
CA PRO A 45 -5.16 34.34 -4.05
C PRO A 45 -4.00 35.31 -3.75
N PHE A 46 -3.07 34.91 -2.87
CA PHE A 46 -1.95 35.77 -2.45
C PHE A 46 -1.13 36.34 -3.63
N LEU A 47 -0.90 35.55 -4.68
CA LEU A 47 -0.17 35.99 -5.88
C LEU A 47 -0.90 37.11 -6.64
N GLU A 48 -2.21 37.00 -6.76
CA GLU A 48 -3.04 38.01 -7.43
C GLU A 48 -3.14 39.28 -6.57
N ALA A 49 -3.31 39.12 -5.25
CA ALA A 49 -3.28 40.22 -4.29
C ALA A 49 -1.96 41.00 -4.37
N LEU A 50 -0.82 40.29 -4.46
CA LEU A 50 0.49 40.88 -4.62
C LEU A 50 0.61 41.69 -5.91
N GLU A 51 0.10 41.17 -7.03
CA GLU A 51 0.11 41.88 -8.30
C GLU A 51 -0.73 43.17 -8.25
N VAL A 52 -1.96 43.08 -7.71
CA VAL A 52 -2.86 44.23 -7.58
C VAL A 52 -2.25 45.33 -6.69
N LEU A 53 -1.64 44.97 -5.57
CA LEU A 53 -1.01 45.93 -4.65
C LEU A 53 0.27 46.53 -5.22
N SER A 54 1.08 45.73 -5.94
CA SER A 54 2.32 46.20 -6.56
C SER A 54 2.06 47.21 -7.67
N ARG A 55 0.97 47.05 -8.44
CA ARG A 55 0.54 48.04 -9.46
C ARG A 55 0.21 49.41 -8.87
N GLN A 56 -0.11 49.47 -7.57
CA GLN A 56 -0.39 50.68 -6.81
C GLN A 56 0.82 51.18 -6.02
N ASN A 57 2.03 50.65 -6.27
CA ASN A 57 3.25 50.94 -5.52
C ASN A 57 3.12 50.70 -4.00
N LEU A 58 2.25 49.77 -3.59
CA LEU A 58 2.08 49.39 -2.19
C LEU A 58 2.96 48.18 -1.86
N ALA A 59 3.60 48.20 -0.70
CA ALA A 59 4.39 47.08 -0.22
C ALA A 59 3.48 46.03 0.43
N VAL A 60 3.79 44.74 0.32
CA VAL A 60 2.99 43.66 0.88
C VAL A 60 3.76 42.93 1.97
N LYS A 61 3.11 42.66 3.10
CA LYS A 61 3.66 41.83 4.17
C LYS A 61 2.64 40.79 4.61
N LYS A 62 3.05 39.53 4.71
CA LYS A 62 2.26 38.49 5.38
C LYS A 62 2.29 38.76 6.88
N GLU A 63 1.15 39.07 7.47
CA GLU A 63 1.02 39.35 8.91
C GLU A 63 0.76 38.06 9.70
N GLY A 64 -0.05 37.16 9.15
CA GLY A 64 -0.36 35.88 9.77
C GLY A 64 -1.13 34.97 8.84
N ALA A 65 -1.57 33.85 9.40
CA ALA A 65 -2.46 32.92 8.73
C ALA A 65 -3.46 32.32 9.73
N GLU A 66 -4.69 32.10 9.29
CA GLU A 66 -5.81 31.61 10.12
C GLU A 66 -6.52 30.46 9.40
N PHE A 67 -7.01 29.48 10.15
CA PHE A 67 -7.84 28.42 9.57
C PHE A 67 -9.23 28.96 9.23
N ASN A 68 -9.73 28.61 8.05
CA ASN A 68 -11.05 28.96 7.59
C ASN A 68 -11.55 27.88 6.62
N ASP A 69 -12.58 27.13 7.03
CA ASP A 69 -13.12 26.01 6.25
C ASP A 69 -13.78 26.47 4.94
N ALA A 70 -14.28 27.71 4.88
CA ALA A 70 -14.97 28.26 3.71
C ALA A 70 -14.01 28.88 2.68
N VAL A 71 -12.76 29.16 3.07
CA VAL A 71 -11.81 29.91 2.25
C VAL A 71 -10.57 29.05 1.97
N PRO A 72 -10.24 28.75 0.70
CA PRO A 72 -9.09 27.92 0.35
C PRO A 72 -7.77 28.46 0.89
N ALA A 73 -6.85 27.54 1.22
CA ALA A 73 -5.51 27.89 1.67
C ALA A 73 -4.78 28.82 0.69
N GLY A 74 -4.12 29.85 1.20
CA GLY A 74 -3.39 30.85 0.42
C GLY A 74 -4.24 32.02 -0.12
N THR A 75 -5.53 32.07 0.22
CA THR A 75 -6.44 33.18 -0.11
C THR A 75 -6.38 34.25 0.99
N VAL A 76 -6.49 35.53 0.63
CA VAL A 76 -6.50 36.64 1.61
C VAL A 76 -7.81 36.65 2.39
N LEU A 77 -7.73 36.50 3.71
CA LEU A 77 -8.87 36.61 4.63
C LEU A 77 -9.12 38.04 5.07
N ARG A 78 -8.04 38.75 5.39
CA ARG A 78 -8.09 40.12 5.89
C ARG A 78 -6.88 40.90 5.35
N GLN A 79 -7.11 42.17 5.11
CA GLN A 79 -6.05 43.12 4.78
C GLN A 79 -6.07 44.29 5.78
N LEU A 80 -4.92 44.91 5.96
CA LEU A 80 -4.79 46.15 6.74
C LEU A 80 -3.67 47.00 6.13
N PRO A 81 -3.91 48.26 5.71
CA PRO A 81 -5.15 49.04 5.83
C PRO A 81 -6.35 48.48 5.03
N ASP A 82 -7.56 48.81 5.47
CA ASP A 82 -8.80 48.43 4.80
C ASP A 82 -8.89 49.02 3.39
N ALA A 83 -9.63 48.34 2.51
CA ALA A 83 -9.83 48.77 1.14
C ALA A 83 -10.52 50.15 1.07
N GLY A 84 -10.16 50.94 0.07
CA GLY A 84 -10.69 52.30 -0.14
C GLY A 84 -10.01 53.39 0.70
N LEU A 85 -9.15 53.03 1.67
CA LEU A 85 -8.37 54.02 2.40
C LEU A 85 -7.28 54.63 1.52
N THR A 86 -7.08 55.94 1.65
CA THR A 86 -5.98 56.64 1.01
C THR A 86 -4.75 56.59 1.89
N VAL A 87 -3.64 56.09 1.34
CA VAL A 87 -2.35 55.97 2.04
C VAL A 87 -1.22 56.45 1.14
N ARG A 88 -0.07 56.76 1.73
CA ARG A 88 1.12 57.10 0.95
C ARG A 88 1.64 55.90 0.17
N GLU A 89 2.17 56.13 -1.03
CA GLU A 89 2.93 55.13 -1.79
C GLU A 89 4.02 54.50 -0.92
N GLY A 90 4.29 53.21 -1.15
CA GLY A 90 5.23 52.42 -0.36
C GLY A 90 4.68 51.98 1.01
N LYS A 91 3.45 52.37 1.39
CA LYS A 91 2.81 51.85 2.60
C LYS A 91 2.71 50.33 2.53
N VAL A 92 3.04 49.70 3.66
CA VAL A 92 2.93 48.25 3.82
C VAL A 92 1.48 47.87 4.11
N VAL A 93 0.88 47.10 3.20
CA VAL A 93 -0.39 46.39 3.37
C VAL A 93 -0.08 45.02 3.95
N ARG A 94 -0.63 44.77 5.13
CA ARG A 94 -0.54 43.52 5.87
C ARG A 94 -1.68 42.61 5.49
N LEU A 95 -1.38 41.37 5.14
CA LEU A 95 -2.36 40.37 4.73
C LEU A 95 -2.35 39.18 5.70
N THR A 96 -3.53 38.79 6.16
CA THR A 96 -3.77 37.52 6.84
C THR A 96 -4.32 36.53 5.82
N LEU A 97 -3.69 35.36 5.70
CA LEU A 97 -4.05 34.36 4.70
C LEU A 97 -4.82 33.20 5.32
N SER A 98 -5.71 32.58 4.55
CA SER A 98 -6.34 31.33 4.96
C SER A 98 -5.32 30.19 4.94
N GLN A 99 -5.36 29.34 5.96
CA GLN A 99 -4.71 28.02 5.99
C GLN A 99 -5.60 26.92 5.38
N GLY A 100 -6.82 27.27 4.94
CA GLY A 100 -7.87 26.29 4.62
C GLY A 100 -8.54 25.78 5.89
N GLY A 101 -9.29 24.69 5.76
CA GLY A 101 -9.92 24.06 6.92
C GLY A 101 -8.91 23.39 7.86
N GLU A 102 -9.29 23.26 9.14
CA GLU A 102 -8.46 22.55 10.12
C GLU A 102 -8.53 21.05 9.84
N ASN A 103 -7.39 20.43 9.54
CA ASN A 103 -7.31 19.01 9.20
C ASN A 103 -7.06 18.14 10.44
N ALA A 104 -7.64 16.95 10.44
CA ALA A 104 -7.52 15.92 11.47
C ALA A 104 -7.13 14.59 10.83
N LEU A 105 -6.34 13.77 11.55
CA LEU A 105 -6.01 12.41 11.14
C LEU A 105 -7.01 11.45 11.75
N VAL A 106 -7.60 10.59 10.92
CA VAL A 106 -8.51 9.54 11.39
C VAL A 106 -7.71 8.45 12.10
N PRO A 107 -7.94 8.20 13.41
CA PRO A 107 -7.28 7.10 14.12
C PRO A 107 -7.81 5.74 13.69
N ASP A 108 -7.06 4.66 13.99
CA ASP A 108 -7.58 3.30 13.95
C ASP A 108 -8.31 2.98 15.25
N LEU A 109 -9.59 2.64 15.11
CA LEU A 109 -10.53 2.32 16.17
C LEU A 109 -10.82 0.82 16.24
N THR A 110 -10.33 0.02 15.29
CA THR A 110 -10.66 -1.39 15.16
C THR A 110 -10.26 -2.16 16.41
N GLY A 111 -11.18 -2.96 16.95
CA GLY A 111 -11.00 -3.74 18.17
C GLY A 111 -11.09 -2.95 19.48
N LEU A 112 -11.23 -1.62 19.43
CA LEU A 112 -11.47 -0.83 20.64
C LEU A 112 -12.92 -0.94 21.09
N ASP A 113 -13.14 -0.82 22.40
CA ASP A 113 -14.47 -0.59 22.95
C ASP A 113 -15.02 0.76 22.48
N LEU A 114 -16.31 0.81 22.16
CA LEU A 114 -16.99 2.00 21.63
C LEU A 114 -16.72 3.27 22.45
N ARG A 115 -16.69 3.19 23.79
CA ARG A 115 -16.41 4.35 24.64
C ARG A 115 -14.97 4.83 24.48
N THR A 116 -14.04 3.91 24.34
CA THR A 116 -12.62 4.22 24.11
C THR A 116 -12.44 4.85 22.73
N ALA A 117 -13.11 4.31 21.72
CA ALA A 117 -13.12 4.84 20.36
C ALA A 117 -13.67 6.29 20.32
N GLU A 118 -14.76 6.57 21.03
CA GLU A 118 -15.32 7.93 21.13
C GLU A 118 -14.34 8.93 21.76
N ILE A 119 -13.64 8.53 22.82
CA ILE A 119 -12.61 9.37 23.46
C ILE A 119 -11.46 9.66 22.49
N GLN A 120 -11.00 8.63 21.78
CA GLN A 120 -9.90 8.76 20.82
C GLN A 120 -10.27 9.64 19.63
N LEU A 121 -11.51 9.58 19.15
CA LEU A 121 -12.02 10.49 18.12
C LEU A 121 -11.97 11.95 18.60
N ARG A 122 -12.49 12.23 19.80
CA ARG A 122 -12.49 13.60 20.36
C ARG A 122 -11.08 14.16 20.53
N GLN A 123 -10.13 13.33 20.96
CA GLN A 123 -8.71 13.71 21.08
C GLN A 123 -8.07 14.08 19.73
N ASN A 124 -8.58 13.50 18.63
CA ASN A 124 -8.13 13.78 17.27
C ASN A 124 -8.99 14.83 16.55
N LEU A 125 -9.79 15.63 17.28
CA LEU A 125 -10.68 16.65 16.71
C LEU A 125 -11.73 16.07 15.75
N LEU A 126 -12.16 14.83 15.98
CA LEU A 126 -13.19 14.12 15.23
C LEU A 126 -14.39 13.82 16.13
N ALA A 127 -15.51 13.45 15.52
CA ALA A 127 -16.73 13.12 16.24
C ALA A 127 -17.23 11.72 15.84
N LEU A 128 -17.87 11.04 16.79
CA LEU A 128 -18.53 9.77 16.52
C LEU A 128 -19.79 10.02 15.67
N GLY A 129 -19.90 9.27 14.58
CA GLY A 129 -21.02 9.32 13.65
C GLY A 129 -22.08 8.25 13.95
N GLU A 130 -22.63 7.68 12.88
CA GLU A 130 -23.59 6.58 12.98
C GLU A 130 -22.92 5.32 13.52
N ILE A 131 -23.64 4.62 14.40
CA ILE A 131 -23.22 3.34 14.97
C ILE A 131 -24.08 2.27 14.33
N GLN A 132 -23.46 1.39 13.55
CA GLN A 132 -24.14 0.26 12.91
C GLN A 132 -23.90 -1.01 13.73
N PRO A 133 -24.91 -1.52 14.44
CA PRO A 133 -24.76 -2.75 15.21
C PRO A 133 -24.68 -3.95 14.26
N ARG A 134 -23.67 -4.79 14.44
CA ARG A 134 -23.51 -6.05 13.69
C ARG A 134 -23.24 -7.21 14.65
N PRO A 135 -23.91 -8.36 14.50
CA PRO A 135 -23.54 -9.58 15.22
C PRO A 135 -22.10 -10.02 14.90
N SER A 136 -21.40 -10.63 15.87
CA SER A 136 -20.09 -11.23 15.63
C SER A 136 -19.80 -12.39 16.58
N LEU A 137 -19.25 -13.47 16.05
CA LEU A 137 -18.73 -14.59 16.85
C LEU A 137 -17.30 -14.36 17.33
N LYS A 138 -16.56 -13.46 16.67
CA LYS A 138 -15.12 -13.24 16.90
C LYS A 138 -14.85 -12.08 17.84
N GLN A 139 -15.64 -11.00 17.74
CA GLN A 139 -15.41 -9.78 18.50
C GLN A 139 -16.31 -9.68 19.73
N PRO A 140 -15.79 -9.21 20.88
CA PRO A 140 -16.62 -9.02 22.07
C PRO A 140 -17.66 -7.92 21.83
N LYS A 141 -18.76 -7.99 22.59
CA LYS A 141 -19.82 -6.97 22.54
C LYS A 141 -19.23 -5.58 22.79
N ASN A 142 -19.72 -4.60 22.03
CA ASN A 142 -19.29 -3.20 21.99
C ASN A 142 -17.91 -2.91 21.36
N ALA A 143 -17.22 -3.91 20.82
CA ALA A 143 -16.00 -3.66 20.05
C ALA A 143 -16.30 -3.09 18.66
N VAL A 144 -15.51 -2.12 18.23
CA VAL A 144 -15.57 -1.55 16.88
C VAL A 144 -15.00 -2.56 15.88
N MET A 145 -15.83 -3.00 14.93
CA MET A 145 -15.47 -3.96 13.90
C MET A 145 -14.92 -3.30 12.64
N ALA A 146 -15.49 -2.15 12.27
CA ALA A 146 -15.09 -1.37 11.12
C ALA A 146 -15.39 0.11 11.37
N GLN A 147 -14.74 0.98 10.61
CA GLN A 147 -14.94 2.42 10.69
C GLN A 147 -14.96 3.05 9.31
N LYS A 148 -15.62 4.20 9.20
CA LYS A 148 -15.59 5.04 8.02
C LYS A 148 -15.59 6.51 8.41
N PRO A 149 -14.60 7.32 8.00
CA PRO A 149 -13.54 7.00 7.05
C PRO A 149 -12.46 6.00 7.56
N GLU A 150 -11.71 5.43 6.63
CA GLU A 150 -10.61 4.50 6.91
C GLU A 150 -9.52 5.13 7.79
N PRO A 151 -8.80 4.34 8.60
CA PRO A 151 -7.70 4.82 9.44
C PRO A 151 -6.60 5.50 8.62
N ASN A 152 -5.90 6.44 9.25
CA ASN A 152 -4.84 7.29 8.68
C ASN A 152 -5.28 8.23 7.54
N LYS A 153 -6.58 8.32 7.25
CA LYS A 153 -7.10 9.32 6.31
C LYS A 153 -7.03 10.72 6.93
N VAL A 154 -6.63 11.71 6.15
CA VAL A 154 -6.73 13.12 6.54
C VAL A 154 -8.11 13.64 6.16
N VAL A 155 -8.84 14.21 7.12
CA VAL A 155 -10.19 14.75 6.97
C VAL A 155 -10.30 16.12 7.64
N GLY A 156 -11.39 16.85 7.42
CA GLY A 156 -11.63 18.07 8.17
C GLY A 156 -11.94 17.78 9.64
N LYS A 157 -11.66 18.74 10.51
CA LYS A 157 -12.11 18.73 11.90
C LYS A 157 -13.62 18.50 12.01
N ASN A 158 -14.02 17.86 13.10
CA ASN A 158 -15.40 17.49 13.40
C ASN A 158 -16.05 16.57 12.35
N THR A 159 -15.26 15.99 11.42
CA THR A 159 -15.76 14.94 10.54
C THR A 159 -16.31 13.80 11.39
N LEU A 160 -17.50 13.34 11.01
CA LEU A 160 -18.16 12.21 11.64
C LEU A 160 -17.50 10.91 11.18
N VAL A 161 -17.07 10.09 12.14
CA VAL A 161 -16.55 8.75 11.89
C VAL A 161 -17.63 7.75 12.29
N HIS A 162 -18.23 7.14 11.28
CA HIS A 162 -19.21 6.06 11.43
C HIS A 162 -18.48 4.78 11.82
N VAL A 163 -19.11 3.95 12.64
CA VAL A 163 -18.51 2.70 13.14
C VAL A 163 -19.50 1.55 13.05
N GLU A 164 -19.01 0.38 12.66
CA GLU A 164 -19.71 -0.89 12.88
C GLU A 164 -19.29 -1.44 14.24
N VAL A 165 -20.25 -1.86 15.06
CA VAL A 165 -19.99 -2.31 16.44
C VAL A 165 -20.56 -3.69 16.67
N SER A 166 -19.74 -4.57 17.22
CA SER A 166 -20.12 -5.93 17.58
C SER A 166 -21.21 -5.94 18.64
N GLN A 167 -22.30 -6.67 18.36
CA GLN A 167 -23.32 -7.02 19.36
C GLN A 167 -22.96 -8.28 20.14
N GLY A 168 -21.84 -8.93 19.81
CA GLY A 168 -21.52 -10.29 20.22
C GLY A 168 -22.34 -11.33 19.44
N PRO A 169 -22.36 -12.59 19.91
CA PRO A 169 -23.15 -13.64 19.31
C PRO A 169 -24.66 -13.30 19.35
N PRO A 170 -25.44 -13.66 18.31
CA PRO A 170 -26.86 -13.36 18.26
C PRO A 170 -27.63 -14.08 19.38
N GLU A 171 -28.55 -13.37 20.03
CA GLU A 171 -29.37 -13.89 21.14
C GLU A 171 -30.71 -14.49 20.66
N ASP A 172 -31.06 -14.30 19.39
CA ASP A 172 -32.35 -14.69 18.79
C ASP A 172 -32.35 -16.08 18.14
N GLY A 173 -31.32 -16.89 18.41
CA GLY A 173 -31.18 -18.25 17.88
C GLY A 173 -30.76 -18.31 16.42
N ARG A 174 -30.42 -17.18 15.78
CA ARG A 174 -29.76 -17.18 14.47
C ARG A 174 -28.39 -17.83 14.57
N MET A 175 -28.04 -18.59 13.55
CA MET A 175 -26.72 -19.21 13.44
C MET A 175 -25.88 -18.41 12.47
N LEU A 176 -24.78 -17.84 12.96
CA LEU A 176 -23.81 -17.16 12.12
C LEU A 176 -22.77 -18.13 11.60
N MET A 177 -22.25 -17.81 10.43
CA MET A 177 -21.20 -18.57 9.78
C MET A 177 -19.88 -18.42 10.54
N PRO A 178 -19.29 -19.52 11.04
CA PRO A 178 -17.96 -19.46 11.63
C PRO A 178 -16.89 -19.10 10.61
N ASP A 179 -15.79 -18.53 11.09
CA ASP A 179 -14.58 -18.29 10.31
C ASP A 179 -13.78 -19.59 10.20
N PHE A 180 -13.85 -20.26 9.05
CA PHE A 180 -13.10 -21.47 8.75
C PHE A 180 -11.80 -21.21 7.98
N ALA A 181 -11.54 -19.98 7.54
CA ALA A 181 -10.35 -19.68 6.77
C ALA A 181 -9.07 -20.01 7.56
N GLY A 182 -8.16 -20.78 6.93
CA GLY A 182 -6.92 -21.24 7.55
C GLY A 182 -7.07 -22.41 8.53
N LYS A 183 -8.28 -22.93 8.75
CA LYS A 183 -8.53 -24.11 9.61
C LYS A 183 -8.53 -25.40 8.80
N PRO A 184 -8.30 -26.56 9.45
CA PRO A 184 -8.34 -27.85 8.76
C PRO A 184 -9.76 -28.22 8.34
N TRP A 185 -9.90 -28.92 7.21
CA TRP A 185 -11.19 -29.41 6.71
C TRP A 185 -11.92 -30.31 7.72
N SER A 186 -11.16 -31.01 8.58
CA SER A 186 -11.72 -31.80 9.68
C SER A 186 -12.55 -30.98 10.68
N GLU A 187 -12.24 -29.70 10.89
CA GLU A 187 -13.02 -28.80 11.75
C GLU A 187 -14.36 -28.45 11.11
N VAL A 188 -14.39 -28.22 9.79
CA VAL A 188 -15.63 -28.01 9.02
C VAL A 188 -16.53 -29.25 9.10
N LEU A 189 -15.96 -30.45 8.95
CA LEU A 189 -16.72 -31.70 9.06
C LEU A 189 -17.31 -31.91 10.46
N ALA A 190 -16.55 -31.58 11.51
CA ALA A 190 -17.04 -31.68 12.89
C ALA A 190 -18.22 -30.72 13.12
N TRP A 191 -18.08 -29.48 12.66
CA TRP A 191 -19.13 -28.46 12.72
C TRP A 191 -20.37 -28.87 11.93
N SER A 192 -20.22 -29.31 10.68
CA SER A 192 -21.30 -29.79 9.81
C SER A 192 -22.10 -30.94 10.46
N ARG A 193 -21.42 -31.90 11.11
CA ARG A 193 -22.07 -33.00 11.84
C ARG A 193 -22.83 -32.53 13.07
N GLN A 194 -22.30 -31.52 13.76
CA GLN A 194 -22.91 -30.98 14.98
C GLN A 194 -24.15 -30.14 14.67
N THR A 195 -24.12 -29.34 13.61
CA THR A 195 -25.21 -28.42 13.25
C THR A 195 -26.22 -29.05 12.29
N GLY A 196 -25.83 -30.11 11.57
CA GLY A 196 -26.63 -30.73 10.52
C GLY A 196 -26.57 -29.99 9.18
N ILE A 197 -25.77 -28.92 9.06
CA ILE A 197 -25.60 -28.17 7.81
C ILE A 197 -24.73 -28.95 6.83
N GLU A 198 -25.16 -29.06 5.57
CA GLU A 198 -24.39 -29.75 4.54
C GLU A 198 -23.20 -28.90 4.07
N ALA A 199 -21.99 -29.44 4.20
CA ALA A 199 -20.75 -28.83 3.71
C ALA A 199 -20.24 -29.55 2.45
N SER A 200 -20.07 -28.80 1.35
CA SER A 200 -19.37 -29.26 0.14
C SER A 200 -17.90 -28.85 0.16
N ARG A 201 -17.04 -29.77 -0.29
CA ARG A 201 -15.62 -29.54 -0.53
C ARG A 201 -15.34 -29.40 -2.02
N SER A 202 -14.65 -28.33 -2.39
CA SER A 202 -13.95 -28.15 -3.66
C SER A 202 -12.46 -28.09 -3.37
N GLU A 203 -11.63 -28.57 -4.29
CA GLU A 203 -10.18 -28.62 -4.11
C GLU A 203 -9.49 -27.57 -4.98
N ASP A 204 -8.55 -26.84 -4.38
CA ASP A 204 -7.64 -25.96 -5.09
C ASP A 204 -6.22 -26.56 -5.01
N PRO A 205 -5.63 -27.00 -6.15
CA PRO A 205 -4.27 -27.51 -6.20
C PRO A 205 -3.26 -26.37 -6.04
N SER A 206 -3.05 -25.97 -4.79
CA SER A 206 -2.11 -24.93 -4.39
C SER A 206 -0.86 -25.51 -3.71
N SER A 207 0.24 -24.77 -3.74
CA SER A 207 1.52 -25.21 -3.15
C SER A 207 1.58 -25.06 -1.62
N PHE A 208 0.54 -24.53 -0.98
CA PHE A 208 0.60 -24.09 0.42
C PHE A 208 -0.61 -24.60 1.22
N GLY A 209 -0.32 -25.41 2.24
CA GLY A 209 -1.31 -25.97 3.15
C GLY A 209 -1.93 -27.26 2.59
N GLU A 210 -1.75 -28.37 3.31
CA GLU A 210 -2.54 -29.58 3.05
C GLU A 210 -3.82 -29.51 3.90
N ASP A 211 -4.96 -29.85 3.30
CA ASP A 211 -6.25 -29.99 3.98
C ASP A 211 -6.72 -28.71 4.72
N THR A 212 -6.27 -27.54 4.26
CA THR A 212 -6.59 -26.24 4.86
C THR A 212 -7.67 -25.52 4.06
N VAL A 213 -8.69 -25.02 4.74
CA VAL A 213 -9.76 -24.23 4.11
C VAL A 213 -9.19 -22.88 3.67
N LEU A 214 -9.32 -22.57 2.38
CA LEU A 214 -8.90 -21.31 1.79
C LEU A 214 -10.07 -20.32 1.74
N GLU A 215 -11.22 -20.80 1.30
CA GLU A 215 -12.40 -19.97 1.07
C GLU A 215 -13.67 -20.71 1.52
N GLN A 216 -14.67 -19.92 1.91
CA GLN A 216 -16.02 -20.36 2.26
C GLN A 216 -17.03 -19.52 1.49
N SER A 217 -18.10 -20.13 1.00
CA SER A 217 -19.10 -19.45 0.17
C SER A 217 -19.92 -18.41 0.92
N VAL A 218 -20.13 -18.63 2.22
CA VAL A 218 -20.80 -17.69 3.13
C VAL A 218 -19.71 -17.01 3.96
N PRO A 219 -19.57 -15.67 3.93
CA PRO A 219 -18.58 -14.96 4.74
C PRO A 219 -18.76 -15.22 6.24
N PRO A 220 -17.70 -15.11 7.06
CA PRO A 220 -17.83 -15.19 8.51
C PRO A 220 -18.78 -14.12 9.06
N ASP A 221 -19.45 -14.44 10.17
CA ASP A 221 -20.43 -13.58 10.85
C ASP A 221 -21.71 -13.25 10.05
N ASP A 222 -21.87 -13.78 8.82
CA ASP A 222 -23.13 -13.69 8.08
C ASP A 222 -24.13 -14.77 8.54
N ASP A 223 -25.42 -14.48 8.41
CA ASP A 223 -26.51 -15.39 8.78
C ASP A 223 -26.50 -16.65 7.89
N ILE A 224 -26.58 -17.83 8.52
CA ILE A 224 -26.72 -19.11 7.82
C ILE A 224 -28.20 -19.50 7.74
N ASP A 225 -28.67 -19.78 6.53
CA ASP A 225 -29.88 -20.57 6.31
C ASP A 225 -29.56 -22.07 6.48
N PRO A 226 -30.16 -22.78 7.46
CA PRO A 226 -29.88 -24.20 7.70
C PRO A 226 -30.20 -25.12 6.51
N SER A 227 -31.00 -24.67 5.54
CA SER A 227 -31.33 -25.42 4.32
C SER A 227 -30.27 -25.26 3.22
N LEU A 228 -29.34 -24.32 3.37
CA LEU A 228 -28.32 -24.03 2.37
C LEU A 228 -27.14 -24.99 2.51
N LYS A 229 -26.72 -25.55 1.38
CA LYS A 229 -25.44 -26.25 1.27
C LYS A 229 -24.31 -25.24 1.15
N ILE A 230 -23.34 -25.29 2.06
CA ILE A 230 -22.22 -24.34 2.09
C ILE A 230 -21.01 -24.95 1.38
N ALA A 231 -20.41 -24.20 0.46
CA ALA A 231 -19.24 -24.65 -0.28
C ALA A 231 -17.95 -24.09 0.35
N PHE A 232 -16.92 -24.94 0.38
CA PHE A 232 -15.59 -24.61 0.87
C PHE A 232 -14.54 -25.02 -0.14
N THR A 233 -13.55 -24.16 -0.33
CA THR A 233 -12.36 -24.45 -1.14
C THR A 233 -11.25 -24.88 -0.20
N VAL A 234 -10.68 -26.06 -0.42
CA VAL A 234 -9.62 -26.63 0.42
C VAL A 234 -8.34 -26.77 -0.38
N ALA A 235 -7.24 -26.31 0.18
CA ALA A 235 -5.91 -26.47 -0.37
C ALA A 235 -5.51 -27.96 -0.39
N VAL A 236 -5.14 -28.44 -1.57
CA VAL A 236 -4.55 -29.77 -1.74
C VAL A 236 -3.17 -29.64 -2.33
N LYS A 237 -2.23 -30.43 -1.80
CA LYS A 237 -0.91 -30.54 -2.38
C LYS A 237 -1.06 -31.08 -3.80
N ARG A 238 -0.60 -30.31 -4.77
CA ARG A 238 -0.38 -30.82 -6.13
C ARG A 238 0.57 -32.01 -6.00
N MET A 239 0.06 -33.23 -6.16
CA MET A 239 0.89 -34.36 -6.51
C MET A 239 1.47 -34.01 -7.87
N GLU A 240 2.73 -33.55 -7.89
CA GLU A 240 3.53 -33.73 -9.08
C GLU A 240 3.49 -35.23 -9.35
N GLU A 241 2.84 -35.65 -10.44
CA GLU A 241 2.93 -37.01 -10.93
C GLU A 241 4.41 -37.37 -10.96
N SER A 242 4.80 -38.30 -10.08
CA SER A 242 6.18 -38.73 -9.90
C SER A 242 6.87 -38.84 -11.25
N SER A 243 7.88 -38.01 -11.49
CA SER A 243 8.66 -38.07 -12.72
C SER A 243 9.10 -39.53 -12.94
N PRO A 244 9.09 -40.07 -14.18
CA PRO A 244 9.45 -41.47 -14.47
C PRO A 244 10.81 -41.94 -13.92
N ARG A 245 11.63 -41.03 -13.40
CA ARG A 245 12.92 -41.30 -12.76
C ARG A 245 12.83 -42.02 -11.42
N GLU A 246 11.73 -41.86 -10.67
CA GLU A 246 11.64 -42.41 -9.30
C GLU A 246 11.14 -43.87 -9.23
N GLN A 247 10.45 -44.36 -10.28
CA GLN A 247 10.07 -45.79 -10.38
C GLN A 247 11.23 -46.71 -10.78
N ALA A 248 12.42 -46.15 -11.06
CA ALA A 248 13.62 -46.91 -11.41
C ALA A 248 14.41 -47.45 -10.19
N ALA A 249 14.00 -47.09 -8.97
CA ALA A 249 14.81 -47.28 -7.76
C ALA A 249 14.86 -48.72 -7.19
N GLU A 250 14.24 -49.72 -7.82
CA GLU A 250 14.39 -51.13 -7.42
C GLU A 250 15.01 -52.02 -8.53
N GLY A 251 15.51 -51.43 -9.62
CA GLY A 251 15.97 -52.15 -10.82
C GLY A 251 17.50 -52.25 -10.95
N ARG A 252 17.99 -53.41 -11.40
CA ARG A 252 19.38 -53.67 -11.79
C ARG A 252 19.91 -52.57 -12.72
N THR A 253 21.21 -52.23 -12.65
CA THR A 253 21.82 -51.25 -13.58
C THR A 253 22.75 -51.93 -14.59
N ILE A 254 22.78 -51.44 -15.82
CA ILE A 254 23.82 -51.78 -16.80
C ILE A 254 24.91 -50.73 -16.71
N ARG A 255 26.14 -51.19 -16.43
CA ARG A 255 27.33 -50.35 -16.55
C ARG A 255 27.85 -50.38 -17.98
N PHE A 256 27.98 -49.21 -18.60
CA PHE A 256 28.52 -49.06 -19.93
C PHE A 256 29.61 -47.97 -19.95
N GLU A 257 30.78 -48.29 -20.48
CA GLU A 257 31.86 -47.32 -20.65
C GLU A 257 31.89 -46.83 -22.10
N VAL A 258 31.80 -45.52 -22.28
CA VAL A 258 31.81 -44.87 -23.59
C VAL A 258 33.21 -45.01 -24.19
N PRO A 259 33.38 -45.62 -25.38
CA PRO A 259 34.68 -45.72 -26.04
C PRO A 259 35.35 -44.36 -26.20
N GLN A 260 36.67 -44.31 -25.99
CA GLN A 260 37.43 -43.08 -26.16
C GLN A 260 37.54 -42.71 -27.66
N GLY A 261 37.33 -41.42 -27.99
CA GLY A 261 37.34 -40.92 -29.37
C GLY A 261 37.00 -39.43 -29.47
N GLY A 262 37.42 -38.77 -30.56
CA GLY A 262 37.48 -37.30 -30.67
C GLY A 262 36.17 -36.52 -30.85
N SER A 263 34.99 -37.15 -30.75
CA SER A 263 33.71 -36.43 -30.80
C SER A 263 32.63 -37.10 -29.95
N ALA A 264 31.81 -36.28 -29.29
CA ALA A 264 30.66 -36.74 -28.53
C ALA A 264 29.62 -37.37 -29.48
N LYS A 265 29.14 -38.56 -29.14
CA LYS A 265 28.14 -39.28 -29.93
C LYS A 265 26.83 -39.40 -29.13
N LEU A 266 25.71 -39.44 -29.82
CA LEU A 266 24.41 -39.71 -29.20
C LEU A 266 24.28 -41.21 -28.95
N TYR A 267 24.21 -41.62 -27.69
CA TYR A 267 23.95 -42.99 -27.28
C TYR A 267 22.48 -43.15 -26.91
N SER A 268 21.85 -44.23 -27.36
CA SER A 268 20.52 -44.64 -26.93
C SER A 268 20.53 -46.11 -26.52
N PHE A 269 19.90 -46.41 -25.40
CA PHE A 269 19.76 -47.74 -24.85
C PHE A 269 18.29 -48.11 -24.87
N VAL A 270 17.99 -49.20 -25.55
CA VAL A 270 16.62 -49.65 -25.81
C VAL A 270 16.45 -51.05 -25.27
N LEU A 271 15.53 -51.22 -24.33
CA LEU A 271 15.15 -52.53 -23.82
C LEU A 271 14.14 -53.17 -24.78
N VAL A 272 14.43 -54.40 -25.17
CA VAL A 272 13.54 -55.26 -25.95
C VAL A 272 13.20 -56.47 -25.09
N ASP A 273 11.93 -56.63 -24.75
CA ASP A 273 11.41 -57.75 -23.96
C ASP A 273 10.06 -58.23 -24.50
N ASP A 274 9.41 -59.17 -23.83
CA ASP A 274 8.15 -59.76 -24.31
C ASP A 274 6.99 -58.74 -24.29
N SER A 275 7.13 -57.59 -23.60
CA SER A 275 6.16 -56.49 -23.60
C SER A 275 6.38 -55.47 -24.73
N GLY A 276 7.48 -55.59 -25.47
CA GLY A 276 7.80 -54.73 -26.60
C GLY A 276 9.16 -54.05 -26.47
N THR A 277 9.33 -52.95 -27.21
CA THR A 277 10.59 -52.21 -27.29
C THR A 277 10.41 -50.82 -26.68
N ARG A 278 11.22 -50.46 -25.68
CA ARG A 278 11.19 -49.15 -25.02
C ARG A 278 12.58 -48.56 -24.85
N GLU A 279 12.72 -47.27 -25.14
CA GLU A 279 13.96 -46.54 -24.87
C GLU A 279 14.06 -46.27 -23.36
N ILE A 280 15.15 -46.73 -22.75
CA ILE A 280 15.38 -46.61 -21.30
C ILE A 280 16.34 -45.47 -20.97
N TRP A 281 17.19 -45.08 -21.92
CA TRP A 281 18.12 -43.97 -21.74
C TRP A 281 18.59 -43.42 -23.09
N ARG A 282 18.77 -42.11 -23.18
CA ARG A 282 19.35 -41.43 -24.34
C ARG A 282 20.16 -40.22 -23.89
N GLY A 283 21.36 -40.02 -24.46
CA GLY A 283 22.19 -38.85 -24.15
C GLY A 283 23.48 -38.78 -24.98
N ASN A 284 24.21 -37.67 -24.84
CA ASN A 284 25.51 -37.42 -25.50
C ASN A 284 26.64 -37.40 -24.46
N PRO A 285 27.01 -38.56 -23.89
CA PRO A 285 28.02 -38.63 -22.86
C PRO A 285 29.41 -38.32 -23.43
N ALA A 286 30.28 -37.78 -22.57
CA ALA A 286 31.67 -37.53 -22.94
C ALA A 286 32.41 -38.86 -23.24
N PRO A 287 33.38 -38.87 -24.18
CA PRO A 287 34.24 -40.03 -24.41
C PRO A 287 34.93 -40.49 -23.11
N GLY A 288 34.91 -41.79 -22.81
CA GLY A 288 35.44 -42.35 -21.56
C GLY A 288 34.49 -42.25 -20.35
N ALA A 289 33.30 -41.66 -20.50
CA ALA A 289 32.32 -41.63 -19.42
C ALA A 289 31.81 -43.04 -19.08
N LYS A 290 31.65 -43.30 -17.79
CA LYS A 290 31.00 -44.51 -17.28
C LYS A 290 29.54 -44.20 -17.00
N LEU A 291 28.65 -44.94 -17.62
CA LEU A 291 27.21 -44.78 -17.53
C LEU A 291 26.63 -45.94 -16.73
N ASP A 292 25.90 -45.61 -15.67
CA ASP A 292 25.09 -46.57 -14.93
C ASP A 292 23.63 -46.36 -15.35
N ILE A 293 23.12 -47.27 -16.16
CA ILE A 293 21.79 -47.15 -16.77
C ILE A 293 20.83 -48.04 -16.00
N PRO A 294 19.82 -47.48 -15.31
CA PRO A 294 18.85 -48.29 -14.58
C PRO A 294 17.97 -49.08 -15.55
N LEU A 295 17.79 -50.37 -15.26
CA LEU A 295 16.87 -51.22 -15.99
C LEU A 295 15.50 -51.21 -15.32
N PRO A 296 14.44 -50.85 -16.07
CA PRO A 296 13.08 -51.06 -15.60
C PRO A 296 12.77 -52.56 -15.51
N LYS A 297 11.74 -52.93 -14.74
CA LYS A 297 11.31 -54.33 -14.57
C LYS A 297 11.08 -55.01 -15.92
N VAL A 298 11.79 -56.12 -16.13
CA VAL A 298 11.83 -56.85 -17.40
C VAL A 298 10.70 -57.88 -17.45
N ALA A 299 9.97 -57.94 -18.57
CA ALA A 299 8.97 -58.97 -18.82
C ALA A 299 9.54 -60.10 -19.68
N GLY A 300 9.45 -61.35 -19.22
CA GLY A 300 9.79 -62.52 -20.05
C GLY A 300 11.17 -63.13 -19.86
N SER A 301 11.51 -64.07 -20.75
CA SER A 301 12.70 -64.92 -20.61
C SER A 301 13.94 -64.52 -21.42
N ARG A 302 13.79 -63.63 -22.40
CA ARG A 302 14.84 -63.26 -23.36
C ARG A 302 14.96 -61.75 -23.59
N ALA A 303 15.03 -60.99 -22.50
CA ALA A 303 15.16 -59.55 -22.62
C ALA A 303 16.59 -59.10 -22.88
N LYS A 304 16.73 -58.12 -23.77
CA LYS A 304 18.01 -57.57 -24.19
C LYS A 304 17.98 -56.05 -24.21
N VAL A 305 19.10 -55.44 -23.86
CA VAL A 305 19.35 -54.02 -24.09
C VAL A 305 20.19 -53.84 -25.33
N ARG A 306 19.64 -53.11 -26.30
CA ARG A 306 20.28 -52.71 -27.54
C ARG A 306 20.89 -51.33 -27.38
N ILE A 307 22.13 -51.17 -27.84
CA ILE A 307 22.92 -49.95 -27.71
C ILE A 307 23.09 -49.34 -29.09
N PHE A 308 22.51 -48.16 -29.28
CA PHE A 308 22.59 -47.39 -30.51
C PHE A 308 23.55 -46.22 -30.35
N VAL A 309 24.33 -45.95 -31.39
CA VAL A 309 25.22 -44.78 -31.48
C VAL A 309 24.85 -44.01 -32.74
N ASN A 310 24.41 -42.77 -32.59
CA ASN A 310 23.87 -41.93 -33.66
C ASN A 310 22.78 -42.65 -34.49
N GLY A 311 21.93 -43.43 -33.81
CA GLY A 311 20.83 -44.18 -34.43
C GLY A 311 21.22 -45.52 -35.06
N ILE A 312 22.50 -45.91 -35.04
CA ILE A 312 22.97 -47.19 -35.58
C ILE A 312 23.16 -48.18 -34.44
N LEU A 313 22.64 -49.41 -34.57
CA LEU A 313 22.84 -50.46 -33.58
C LEU A 313 24.31 -50.88 -33.54
N THR A 314 24.93 -50.74 -32.37
CA THR A 314 26.36 -51.03 -32.17
C THR A 314 26.63 -52.18 -31.20
N GLY A 315 25.64 -52.57 -30.40
CA GLY A 315 25.80 -53.70 -29.49
C GLY A 315 24.49 -54.15 -28.86
N GLU A 316 24.49 -55.36 -28.32
CA GLU A 316 23.42 -55.91 -27.48
C GLU A 316 24.01 -56.47 -26.18
N ARG A 317 23.26 -56.34 -25.08
CA ARG A 317 23.57 -56.93 -23.78
C ARG A 317 22.33 -57.63 -23.23
N ASP A 318 22.53 -58.74 -22.52
CA ASP A 318 21.42 -59.40 -21.83
C ASP A 318 20.94 -58.53 -20.67
N ALA A 319 19.62 -58.43 -20.50
CA ALA A 319 18.98 -57.56 -19.49
C ALA A 319 18.66 -58.31 -18.18
N ARG A 320 19.24 -59.49 -17.96
CA ARG A 320 19.07 -60.33 -16.77
C ARG A 320 20.29 -60.28 -15.86
#